data_AF-A0AAX2ZDW3-F1
#
_entry.id   AF-A0AAX2ZDW3-F1
#
_cell.length_a   1.000
_cell.length_b   1.000
_cell.length_c   1.000
_cell.angle_alpha   90.00
_cell.angle_beta   90.00
_cell.angle_gamma   90.00
#
_symmetry.space_group_name_H-M   'P 1'
#
loop_
_entity.id
_entity.type
_entity.pdbx_description
1 polymer ?
#
loop_
_entity_poly.entity_id
_entity_poly.type
_entity_poly.pdbx_seq_one_letter_code
_entity_poly.pdbx_strand_id
1 'polypeptide(L)'
;MIDEIKRNYNKEDLTKEVVQNIVGDLKSQGLLGKEIICKITWKKFNDDKDSWIHFMDVLNPSNKLTPIINPIDGEKLSVVFYSHDTGFNINDLVVGEYEPETSWQYLEKLVKVDSETVRKLPKSTEIKDLYGDKFAEYLNNKFEDNKEIIPIIYERFEEIYMDKTDEILEKIENLEKQKEEVVLEKKEKEKESKSLDKSIHTRERKVKVLDNDLQELKNKINSFKTYFIPNMNEFNGHSQGNSKLITVDNLNDTIVSIQRLLYHYENEGLVYKYDVINKFYKAIAIDQIVLLSGPSGTGKSSLVNQIGKIINKFKVHHIAVQSSWTDVQDLLGFFNPIQRKYISTSFLDALVEAKYDPECIHIICLDEMNLAHIEYYFSSFLSVREKNVNERYLDLYSLRIYNEVKRELLELLGISEKELLDLGIDKIDEKINSLKKGDRETARGNLELVLYYQAKFIIPRNVRFVGTLNMDETVKPLSPKIIDRSFIIALNHLDDYENIKSELEENYLEGILDINIEQFMEYADDNIIIDENIKDMANEFIKITDKLNIIPNARLNGRGRKHIEKYINVEQAEDGVIFNQIVSSKILPRVLFNKSDELKLQVFQNFINNLPEGDSKEKAKGMMSRKRTIQFWG
;
A
#
# COMPACT_ATOMS: atom_id res chain seq x y z
N MET A 1 -82.90 -24.60 -17.64
CA MET A 1 -81.64 -24.73 -18.39
C MET A 1 -81.48 -26.11 -19.02
N ILE A 2 -81.20 -27.19 -18.26
CA ILE A 2 -81.27 -28.56 -18.83
C ILE A 2 -82.65 -28.80 -19.42
N ASP A 3 -83.72 -28.42 -18.72
CA ASP A 3 -85.09 -28.50 -19.23
C ASP A 3 -85.40 -27.56 -20.40
N GLU A 4 -84.52 -26.59 -20.69
CA GLU A 4 -84.69 -25.61 -21.77
C GLU A 4 -83.96 -26.10 -23.04
N ILE A 5 -82.76 -26.67 -22.87
CA ILE A 5 -82.03 -27.36 -23.94
C ILE A 5 -82.76 -28.66 -24.32
N LYS A 6 -83.30 -29.42 -23.35
CA LYS A 6 -84.17 -30.59 -23.60
C LYS A 6 -85.45 -30.24 -24.37
N ARG A 7 -85.99 -29.04 -24.19
CA ARG A 7 -87.17 -28.57 -24.94
C ARG A 7 -86.82 -28.21 -26.39
N ASN A 8 -85.59 -27.79 -26.64
CA ASN A 8 -85.14 -27.33 -27.96
C ASN A 8 -84.59 -28.46 -28.84
N TYR A 9 -84.16 -29.58 -28.26
CA TYR A 9 -83.57 -30.69 -29.01
C TYR A 9 -84.12 -32.04 -28.51
N ASN A 10 -84.81 -32.76 -29.39
CA ASN A 10 -85.20 -34.15 -29.16
C ASN A 10 -84.13 -35.12 -29.67
N LYS A 11 -84.09 -36.33 -29.11
CA LYS A 11 -83.11 -37.37 -29.51
C LYS A 11 -83.17 -37.73 -31.00
N GLU A 12 -84.33 -37.52 -31.63
CA GLU A 12 -84.58 -37.75 -33.05
C GLU A 12 -83.96 -36.66 -33.96
N ASP A 13 -83.59 -35.49 -33.42
CA ASP A 13 -83.07 -34.33 -34.17
C ASP A 13 -81.53 -34.17 -34.08
N LEU A 14 -80.81 -35.18 -33.57
CA LEU A 14 -79.36 -35.11 -33.36
C LEU A 14 -78.59 -35.10 -34.68
N THR A 15 -77.98 -33.95 -35.00
CA THR A 15 -77.03 -33.78 -36.10
C THR A 15 -75.68 -33.28 -35.60
N LYS A 16 -74.63 -33.39 -36.43
CA LYS A 16 -73.27 -32.90 -36.10
C LYS A 16 -73.26 -31.42 -35.72
N GLU A 17 -74.03 -30.61 -36.45
CA GLU A 17 -74.12 -29.16 -36.23
C GLU A 17 -74.81 -28.83 -34.90
N VAL A 18 -75.85 -29.59 -34.54
CA VAL A 18 -76.52 -29.48 -33.23
C VAL A 18 -75.56 -29.83 -32.09
N VAL A 19 -74.77 -30.91 -32.22
CA VAL A 19 -73.78 -31.28 -31.21
C VAL A 19 -72.71 -30.19 -31.04
N GLN A 20 -72.20 -29.63 -32.13
CA GLN A 20 -71.23 -28.53 -32.09
C GLN A 20 -71.79 -27.29 -31.39
N ASN A 21 -73.05 -26.92 -31.65
CA ASN A 21 -73.71 -25.80 -30.99
C ASN A 21 -73.88 -26.05 -29.48
N ILE A 22 -74.33 -27.24 -29.08
CA ILE A 22 -74.48 -27.60 -27.66
C ILE A 22 -73.12 -27.56 -26.95
N VAL A 23 -72.06 -28.12 -27.55
CA VAL A 23 -70.71 -28.06 -26.98
C VAL A 23 -70.19 -26.62 -26.90
N GLY A 24 -70.48 -25.79 -27.91
CA GLY A 24 -70.16 -24.35 -27.91
C GLY A 24 -70.85 -23.59 -26.77
N ASP A 25 -72.13 -23.87 -26.53
CA ASP A 25 -72.89 -23.28 -25.43
C ASP A 25 -72.30 -23.70 -24.08
N LEU A 26 -71.98 -24.99 -23.90
CA LEU A 26 -71.32 -25.50 -22.69
C LEU A 26 -69.95 -24.84 -22.46
N LYS A 27 -69.17 -24.58 -23.52
CA LYS A 27 -67.91 -23.82 -23.44
C LYS A 27 -68.14 -22.37 -23.01
N SER A 28 -69.08 -21.67 -23.64
CA SER A 28 -69.36 -20.25 -23.36
C SER A 28 -69.83 -20.02 -21.91
N GLN A 29 -70.49 -21.01 -21.32
CA GLN A 29 -70.95 -20.99 -19.93
C GLN A 29 -69.88 -21.43 -18.92
N GLY A 30 -68.68 -21.79 -19.39
CA GLY A 30 -67.56 -22.22 -18.56
C GLY A 30 -67.69 -23.65 -18.00
N LEU A 31 -68.64 -24.45 -18.51
CA LEU A 31 -68.82 -25.84 -18.11
C LEU A 31 -67.79 -26.77 -18.76
N LEU A 32 -67.31 -26.43 -19.95
CA LEU A 32 -66.20 -27.13 -20.61
C LEU A 32 -65.07 -26.14 -20.93
N GLY A 33 -63.82 -26.56 -20.70
CA GLY A 33 -62.63 -25.77 -21.00
C GLY A 33 -62.02 -26.08 -22.38
N LYS A 34 -60.73 -25.74 -22.54
CA LYS A 34 -59.89 -26.22 -23.65
C LYS A 34 -59.70 -27.74 -23.53
N GLU A 35 -59.51 -28.21 -22.31
CA GLU A 35 -59.51 -29.62 -21.93
C GLU A 35 -60.71 -29.92 -21.02
N ILE A 36 -61.10 -31.18 -20.94
CA ILE A 36 -62.12 -31.66 -19.99
C ILE A 36 -61.49 -32.46 -18.87
N ILE A 37 -62.00 -32.25 -17.65
CA ILE A 37 -61.62 -33.01 -16.47
C ILE A 37 -62.60 -34.17 -16.34
N CYS A 38 -62.08 -35.39 -16.23
CA CYS A 38 -62.89 -36.58 -16.11
C CYS A 38 -62.49 -37.41 -14.89
N LYS A 39 -63.46 -38.11 -14.29
CA LYS A 39 -63.20 -39.14 -13.28
C LYS A 39 -63.40 -40.52 -13.88
N ILE A 40 -62.40 -41.39 -13.80
CA ILE A 40 -62.54 -42.77 -14.24
C ILE A 40 -63.49 -43.49 -13.28
N THR A 41 -64.69 -43.82 -13.73
CA THR A 41 -65.69 -44.49 -12.91
C THR A 41 -65.66 -45.99 -13.08
N TRP A 42 -65.16 -46.47 -14.22
CA TRP A 42 -65.05 -47.89 -14.51
C TRP A 42 -63.92 -48.16 -15.51
N LYS A 43 -63.30 -49.35 -15.42
CA LYS A 43 -62.32 -49.82 -16.42
C LYS A 43 -62.50 -51.30 -16.72
N LYS A 44 -62.28 -51.69 -17.97
CA LYS A 44 -62.29 -53.08 -18.42
C LYS A 44 -61.23 -53.32 -19.47
N PHE A 45 -60.54 -54.45 -19.37
CA PHE A 45 -59.61 -54.88 -20.39
C PHE A 45 -60.37 -55.49 -21.58
N ASN A 46 -59.97 -55.10 -22.79
CA ASN A 46 -60.52 -55.61 -24.03
C ASN A 46 -59.49 -56.53 -24.69
N ASP A 47 -59.72 -57.84 -24.55
CA ASP A 47 -58.84 -58.90 -25.07
C ASP A 47 -58.65 -58.80 -26.60
N ASP A 48 -59.66 -58.35 -27.34
CA ASP A 48 -59.61 -58.29 -28.81
C ASP A 48 -58.70 -57.17 -29.34
N LYS A 49 -58.47 -56.12 -28.54
CA LYS A 49 -57.69 -54.93 -28.92
C LYS A 49 -56.45 -54.71 -28.07
N ASP A 50 -56.15 -55.64 -27.17
CA ASP A 50 -55.04 -55.57 -26.21
C ASP A 50 -54.96 -54.20 -25.48
N SER A 51 -56.12 -53.66 -25.10
CA SER A 51 -56.25 -52.28 -24.58
C SER A 51 -57.25 -52.21 -23.44
N TRP A 52 -57.05 -51.26 -22.53
CA TRP A 52 -57.99 -50.91 -21.48
C TRP A 52 -59.02 -49.90 -22.00
N ILE A 53 -60.29 -50.17 -21.72
CA ILE A 53 -61.40 -49.26 -21.92
C ILE A 53 -61.70 -48.61 -20.58
N HIS A 54 -61.61 -47.29 -20.53
CA HIS A 54 -61.89 -46.46 -19.37
C HIS A 54 -63.17 -45.68 -19.62
N PHE A 55 -64.16 -45.85 -18.75
CA PHE A 55 -65.37 -45.04 -18.75
C PHE A 55 -65.21 -43.93 -17.74
N MET A 56 -65.50 -42.70 -18.16
CA MET A 56 -65.18 -41.51 -17.38
C MET A 56 -66.36 -40.55 -17.34
N ASP A 57 -66.70 -40.04 -16.16
CA ASP A 57 -67.67 -38.96 -16.02
C ASP A 57 -66.95 -37.62 -16.21
N VAL A 58 -67.47 -36.76 -17.09
CA VAL A 58 -66.96 -35.40 -17.31
C VAL A 58 -67.43 -34.51 -16.16
N LEU A 59 -66.52 -33.79 -15.53
CA LEU A 59 -66.75 -33.06 -14.30
C LEU A 59 -66.78 -31.55 -14.54
N ASN A 60 -67.57 -30.84 -13.73
CA ASN A 60 -67.63 -29.39 -13.76
C ASN A 60 -66.49 -28.78 -12.92
N PRO A 61 -65.49 -28.10 -13.53
CA PRO A 61 -64.37 -27.49 -12.81
C PRO A 61 -64.80 -26.43 -11.80
N SER A 62 -65.92 -25.75 -12.04
CA SER A 62 -66.39 -24.62 -11.23
C SER A 62 -67.40 -25.01 -10.15
N ASN A 63 -67.84 -26.28 -10.11
CA ASN A 63 -68.86 -26.74 -9.16
C ASN A 63 -68.48 -28.08 -8.49
N LYS A 64 -67.47 -28.03 -7.61
CA LYS A 64 -67.02 -29.16 -6.77
C LYS A 64 -66.74 -30.46 -7.54
N LEU A 65 -66.32 -30.35 -8.80
CA LEU A 65 -66.12 -31.49 -9.71
C LEU A 65 -67.32 -32.46 -9.75
N THR A 66 -68.52 -31.91 -9.62
CA THR A 66 -69.74 -32.70 -9.83
C THR A 66 -69.85 -33.08 -11.30
N PRO A 67 -70.33 -34.31 -11.64
CA PRO A 67 -70.52 -34.69 -13.03
C PRO A 67 -71.45 -33.71 -13.75
N ILE A 68 -71.01 -33.26 -14.93
CA ILE A 68 -71.83 -32.46 -15.82
C ILE A 68 -73.00 -33.34 -16.27
N ILE A 69 -74.21 -32.79 -16.25
CA ILE A 69 -75.39 -33.49 -16.76
C ILE A 69 -75.46 -33.28 -18.27
N ASN A 70 -75.56 -34.36 -19.02
CA ASN A 70 -75.79 -34.34 -20.45
C ASN A 70 -77.19 -33.75 -20.71
N PRO A 71 -77.28 -32.62 -21.42
CA PRO A 71 -78.56 -31.96 -21.65
C PRO A 71 -79.48 -32.74 -22.60
N ILE A 72 -79.00 -33.74 -23.34
CA ILE A 72 -79.82 -34.54 -24.27
C ILE A 72 -80.67 -35.56 -23.51
N ASP A 73 -80.03 -36.40 -22.70
CA ASP A 73 -80.68 -37.53 -22.00
C ASP A 73 -80.97 -37.20 -20.52
N GLY A 74 -80.24 -36.25 -19.93
CA GLY A 74 -80.29 -35.94 -18.50
C GLY A 74 -79.49 -36.89 -17.62
N GLU A 75 -78.72 -37.79 -18.21
CA GLU A 75 -77.74 -38.60 -17.49
C GLU A 75 -76.44 -37.82 -17.31
N LYS A 76 -75.45 -38.43 -16.66
CA LYS A 76 -74.13 -37.82 -16.56
C LYS A 76 -73.47 -37.81 -17.94
N LEU A 77 -72.83 -36.70 -18.28
CA LEU A 77 -71.98 -36.62 -19.45
C LEU A 77 -70.76 -37.50 -19.22
N SER A 78 -70.68 -38.59 -19.98
CA SER A 78 -69.60 -39.56 -19.83
C SER A 78 -68.95 -39.87 -21.17
N VAL A 79 -67.65 -40.08 -21.13
CA VAL A 79 -66.77 -40.30 -22.29
C VAL A 79 -65.98 -41.59 -22.10
N VAL A 80 -65.50 -42.14 -23.21
CA VAL A 80 -64.70 -43.36 -23.22
C VAL A 80 -63.29 -43.06 -23.71
N PHE A 81 -62.31 -43.59 -22.98
CA PHE A 81 -60.90 -43.50 -23.29
C PHE A 81 -60.31 -44.91 -23.46
N TYR A 82 -59.49 -45.09 -24.49
CA TYR A 82 -58.77 -46.35 -24.75
C TYR A 82 -57.29 -46.13 -24.50
N SER A 83 -56.67 -47.02 -23.73
CA SER A 83 -55.24 -46.93 -23.41
C SER A 83 -54.58 -48.30 -23.34
N HIS A 84 -53.32 -48.37 -23.77
CA HIS A 84 -52.46 -49.52 -23.47
C HIS A 84 -51.76 -49.39 -22.11
N ASP A 85 -51.87 -48.22 -21.46
CA ASP A 85 -51.25 -47.95 -20.16
C ASP A 85 -52.08 -48.52 -19.00
N THR A 86 -51.41 -49.30 -18.15
CA THR A 86 -52.00 -49.87 -16.92
C THR A 86 -52.08 -48.88 -15.75
N GLY A 87 -51.47 -47.69 -15.88
CA GLY A 87 -51.36 -46.66 -14.85
C GLY A 87 -52.67 -45.96 -14.45
N PHE A 88 -53.71 -46.06 -15.28
CA PHE A 88 -55.02 -45.46 -15.04
C PHE A 88 -55.93 -46.37 -14.20
N ASN A 89 -56.39 -45.87 -13.05
CA ASN A 89 -57.17 -46.59 -12.07
C ASN A 89 -58.55 -45.95 -11.84
N ILE A 90 -59.48 -46.77 -11.34
CA ILE A 90 -60.81 -46.30 -10.95
C ILE A 90 -60.65 -45.23 -9.87
N ASN A 91 -61.44 -44.16 -9.98
CA ASN A 91 -61.40 -42.92 -9.22
C ASN A 91 -60.25 -41.96 -9.52
N ASP A 92 -59.34 -42.27 -10.45
CA ASP A 92 -58.36 -41.29 -10.90
C ASP A 92 -59.07 -40.12 -11.61
N LEU A 93 -58.57 -38.91 -11.35
CA LEU A 93 -58.91 -37.72 -12.11
C LEU A 93 -57.92 -37.59 -13.26
N VAL A 94 -58.45 -37.37 -14.45
CA VAL A 94 -57.68 -37.20 -15.67
C VAL A 94 -58.12 -35.93 -16.39
N VAL A 95 -57.22 -35.37 -17.18
CA VAL A 95 -57.53 -34.27 -18.08
C VAL A 95 -57.17 -34.68 -19.51
N GLY A 96 -57.92 -34.18 -20.49
CA GLY A 96 -57.60 -34.42 -21.90
C GLY A 96 -58.33 -33.44 -22.82
N GLU A 97 -57.77 -33.23 -23.99
CA GLU A 97 -58.41 -32.50 -25.07
C GLU A 97 -59.60 -33.30 -25.62
N TYR A 98 -60.56 -32.59 -26.17
CA TYR A 98 -61.78 -33.19 -26.70
C TYR A 98 -62.27 -32.44 -27.92
N GLU A 99 -63.00 -33.17 -28.76
CA GLU A 99 -63.70 -32.64 -29.90
C GLU A 99 -65.20 -32.95 -29.78
N PRO A 100 -66.08 -32.15 -30.41
CA PRO A 100 -67.49 -32.51 -30.55
C PRO A 100 -67.62 -33.88 -31.25
N GLU A 101 -68.48 -34.76 -30.75
CA GLU A 101 -68.67 -36.07 -31.36
C GLU A 101 -69.34 -35.92 -32.73
N THR A 102 -68.82 -36.63 -33.72
CA THR A 102 -69.29 -36.55 -35.11
C THR A 102 -69.78 -37.90 -35.63
N SER A 103 -69.52 -38.99 -34.94
CA SER A 103 -69.97 -40.32 -35.30
C SER A 103 -71.48 -40.45 -35.05
N TRP A 104 -72.25 -40.73 -36.11
CA TRP A 104 -73.72 -40.73 -36.05
C TRP A 104 -74.30 -41.64 -34.95
N GLN A 105 -73.60 -42.74 -34.64
CA GLN A 105 -73.99 -43.70 -33.61
C GLN A 105 -73.76 -43.21 -32.16
N TYR A 106 -72.96 -42.15 -31.97
CA TYR A 106 -72.52 -41.68 -30.66
C TYR A 106 -72.80 -40.18 -30.43
N LEU A 107 -73.53 -39.50 -31.33
CA LEU A 107 -73.83 -38.08 -31.21
C LEU A 107 -74.44 -37.69 -29.85
N GLU A 108 -75.19 -38.61 -29.22
CA GLU A 108 -75.75 -38.43 -27.87
C GLU A 108 -74.69 -38.22 -26.77
N LYS A 109 -73.43 -38.61 -26.99
CA LYS A 109 -72.31 -38.43 -26.05
C LYS A 109 -71.71 -37.04 -26.07
N LEU A 110 -72.10 -36.19 -27.02
CA LEU A 110 -71.69 -34.81 -27.24
C LEU A 110 -70.20 -34.59 -27.56
N VAL A 111 -69.30 -35.21 -26.81
CA VAL A 111 -67.87 -35.00 -26.90
C VAL A 111 -67.14 -36.33 -26.98
N LYS A 112 -66.03 -36.32 -27.72
CA LYS A 112 -65.07 -37.41 -27.80
C LYS A 112 -63.72 -36.90 -27.31
N VAL A 113 -63.12 -37.61 -26.36
CA VAL A 113 -61.79 -37.29 -25.84
C VAL A 113 -60.74 -37.78 -26.82
N ASP A 114 -59.72 -36.97 -27.07
CA ASP A 114 -58.53 -37.41 -27.76
C ASP A 114 -57.66 -38.23 -26.80
N SER A 115 -57.59 -39.54 -27.05
CA SER A 115 -56.86 -40.49 -26.21
C SER A 115 -55.39 -40.17 -26.05
N GLU A 116 -54.74 -39.53 -27.04
CA GLU A 116 -53.31 -39.23 -26.96
C GLU A 116 -53.01 -38.08 -26.00
N THR A 117 -54.01 -37.25 -25.69
CA THR A 117 -53.87 -36.09 -24.80
C THR A 117 -54.24 -36.39 -23.35
N VAL A 118 -54.81 -37.58 -23.07
CA VAL A 118 -55.28 -37.93 -21.73
C VAL A 118 -54.10 -38.17 -20.80
N ARG A 119 -54.02 -37.34 -19.75
CA ARG A 119 -53.04 -37.48 -18.68
C ARG A 119 -53.68 -37.47 -17.32
N LYS A 120 -53.04 -38.16 -16.37
CA LYS A 120 -53.52 -38.26 -14.98
C LYS A 120 -53.15 -36.99 -14.22
N LEU A 121 -54.10 -36.44 -13.47
CA LEU A 121 -53.81 -35.35 -12.55
C LEU A 121 -53.07 -35.90 -11.32
N PRO A 122 -51.95 -35.29 -10.91
CA PRO A 122 -51.15 -35.76 -9.78
C PRO A 122 -51.95 -35.70 -8.48
N LYS A 123 -51.73 -36.65 -7.57
CA LYS A 123 -52.42 -36.65 -6.27
C LYS A 123 -51.83 -35.56 -5.36
N SER A 124 -52.64 -35.06 -4.43
CA SER A 124 -52.21 -34.04 -3.46
C SER A 124 -50.97 -34.43 -2.64
N THR A 125 -50.71 -35.72 -2.46
CA THR A 125 -49.50 -36.24 -1.80
C THR A 125 -48.27 -36.18 -2.70
N GLU A 126 -48.42 -36.49 -3.99
CA GLU A 126 -47.32 -36.42 -4.97
C GLU A 126 -46.89 -34.95 -5.19
N ILE A 127 -47.84 -34.02 -5.11
CA ILE A 127 -47.61 -32.58 -5.21
C ILE A 127 -46.79 -32.04 -4.01
N LYS A 128 -47.00 -32.59 -2.81
CA LYS A 128 -46.22 -32.20 -1.61
C LYS A 128 -44.74 -32.53 -1.76
N ASP A 129 -44.44 -33.71 -2.31
CA ASP A 129 -43.07 -34.18 -2.48
C ASP A 129 -42.31 -33.35 -3.53
N LEU A 130 -43.00 -32.86 -4.57
CA LEU A 130 -42.39 -32.12 -5.67
C LEU A 130 -42.13 -30.64 -5.36
N TYR A 131 -43.05 -29.95 -4.66
CA TYR A 131 -43.01 -28.48 -4.53
C TYR A 131 -43.01 -27.97 -3.08
N GLY A 132 -42.92 -28.88 -2.10
CA GLY A 132 -42.66 -28.57 -0.69
C GLY A 132 -43.88 -28.23 0.17
N ASP A 133 -43.73 -28.46 1.47
CA ASP A 133 -44.82 -28.45 2.45
C ASP A 133 -45.57 -27.11 2.56
N LYS A 134 -44.86 -25.98 2.48
CA LYS A 134 -45.44 -24.65 2.73
C LYS A 134 -46.43 -24.22 1.65
N PHE A 135 -46.16 -24.54 0.38
CA PHE A 135 -47.03 -24.16 -0.73
C PHE A 135 -48.27 -25.07 -0.77
N ALA A 136 -48.06 -26.36 -0.52
CA ALA A 136 -49.16 -27.32 -0.42
C ALA A 136 -50.07 -27.01 0.77
N GLU A 137 -49.54 -26.59 1.92
CA GLU A 137 -50.34 -26.13 3.06
C GLU A 137 -51.16 -24.87 2.73
N TYR A 138 -50.56 -23.88 2.05
CA TYR A 138 -51.28 -22.67 1.66
C TYR A 138 -52.50 -22.99 0.78
N LEU A 139 -52.33 -23.84 -0.24
CA LEU A 139 -53.42 -24.20 -1.13
C LEU A 139 -54.46 -25.11 -0.46
N ASN A 140 -54.03 -26.03 0.41
CA ASN A 140 -54.94 -26.84 1.21
C ASN A 140 -55.80 -25.98 2.15
N ASN A 141 -55.22 -24.98 2.81
CA ASN A 141 -55.95 -24.08 3.73
C ASN A 141 -56.89 -23.13 2.99
N LYS A 142 -56.54 -22.72 1.75
CA LYS A 142 -57.35 -21.77 0.97
C LYS A 142 -58.52 -22.44 0.24
N PHE A 143 -58.41 -23.73 -0.08
CA PHE A 143 -59.39 -24.48 -0.86
C PHE A 143 -59.86 -25.76 -0.14
N GLU A 144 -60.00 -25.70 1.20
CA GLU A 144 -60.30 -26.85 2.08
C GLU A 144 -61.46 -27.73 1.59
N ASP A 145 -62.51 -27.12 1.04
CA ASP A 145 -63.74 -27.79 0.58
C ASP A 145 -63.65 -28.40 -0.83
N ASN A 146 -62.59 -28.12 -1.60
CA ASN A 146 -62.44 -28.49 -3.01
C ASN A 146 -61.02 -29.00 -3.31
N LYS A 147 -60.54 -29.95 -2.52
CA LYS A 147 -59.19 -30.55 -2.64
C LYS A 147 -58.90 -31.16 -4.01
N GLU A 148 -59.92 -31.54 -4.77
CA GLU A 148 -59.77 -32.12 -6.11
C GLU A 148 -59.34 -31.09 -7.18
N ILE A 149 -59.46 -29.78 -6.91
CA ILE A 149 -59.03 -28.71 -7.83
C ILE A 149 -57.56 -28.34 -7.66
N ILE A 150 -56.96 -28.69 -6.51
CA ILE A 150 -55.55 -28.37 -6.19
C ILE A 150 -54.59 -28.85 -7.28
N PRO A 151 -54.67 -30.11 -7.78
CA PRO A 151 -53.78 -30.57 -8.85
C PRO A 151 -53.80 -29.72 -10.12
N ILE A 152 -54.97 -29.20 -10.50
CA ILE A 152 -55.15 -28.38 -11.71
C ILE A 152 -54.51 -27.00 -11.54
N ILE A 153 -54.62 -26.41 -10.34
CA ILE A 153 -53.98 -25.13 -10.02
C ILE A 153 -52.45 -25.28 -10.08
N TYR A 154 -51.94 -26.42 -9.61
CA TYR A 154 -50.52 -26.73 -9.60
C TYR A 154 -49.93 -26.90 -11.00
N GLU A 155 -50.58 -27.70 -11.84
CA GLU A 155 -50.17 -27.91 -13.23
C GLU A 155 -50.05 -26.57 -13.98
N ARG A 156 -51.03 -25.68 -13.78
CA ARG A 156 -51.01 -24.35 -14.38
C ARG A 156 -49.98 -23.40 -13.75
N PHE A 157 -49.65 -23.59 -12.47
CA PHE A 157 -48.57 -22.86 -11.81
C PHE A 157 -47.20 -23.29 -12.34
N GLU A 158 -47.02 -24.60 -12.59
CA GLU A 158 -45.82 -25.19 -13.17
C GLU A 158 -45.57 -24.67 -14.59
N GLU A 159 -46.58 -24.65 -15.47
CA GLU A 159 -46.47 -24.07 -16.82
C GLU A 159 -45.97 -22.62 -16.79
N ILE A 160 -46.44 -21.80 -15.86
CA ILE A 160 -46.07 -20.37 -15.80
C ILE A 160 -44.67 -20.16 -15.19
N TYR A 161 -44.24 -21.02 -14.27
CA TYR A 161 -42.96 -20.86 -13.56
C TYR A 161 -41.79 -21.59 -14.23
N MET A 162 -42.02 -22.64 -15.03
CA MET A 162 -40.95 -23.33 -15.77
C MET A 162 -40.29 -22.39 -16.78
N ASP A 163 -41.06 -21.65 -17.59
CA ASP A 163 -40.51 -20.71 -18.58
C ASP A 163 -39.57 -19.66 -17.98
N LYS A 164 -39.90 -19.13 -16.80
CA LYS A 164 -39.05 -18.14 -16.11
C LYS A 164 -37.84 -18.77 -15.43
N THR A 165 -37.99 -20.00 -14.95
CA THR A 165 -36.89 -20.74 -14.32
C THR A 165 -35.83 -21.09 -15.37
N ASP A 166 -36.25 -21.54 -16.55
CA ASP A 166 -35.36 -21.90 -17.64
C ASP A 166 -34.57 -20.69 -18.17
N GLU A 167 -35.21 -19.53 -18.33
CA GLU A 167 -34.53 -18.29 -18.73
C GLU A 167 -33.48 -17.84 -17.69
N ILE A 168 -33.74 -18.07 -16.40
CA ILE A 168 -32.80 -17.74 -15.32
C ILE A 168 -31.65 -18.76 -15.28
N LEU A 169 -31.92 -20.05 -15.46
CA LEU A 169 -30.91 -21.09 -15.51
C LEU A 169 -29.94 -20.88 -16.68
N GLU A 170 -30.44 -20.51 -17.86
CA GLU A 170 -29.60 -20.20 -19.02
C GLU A 170 -28.70 -18.97 -18.78
N LYS A 171 -29.20 -17.95 -18.07
CA LYS A 171 -28.38 -16.79 -17.67
C LYS A 171 -27.31 -17.18 -16.65
N ILE A 172 -27.61 -18.06 -15.70
CA ILE A 172 -26.65 -18.56 -14.72
C ILE A 172 -25.55 -19.34 -15.44
N GLU A 173 -25.90 -20.26 -16.33
CA GLU A 173 -24.93 -21.08 -17.08
C GLU A 173 -23.99 -20.21 -17.94
N ASN A 174 -24.54 -19.19 -18.62
CA ASN A 174 -23.71 -18.23 -19.36
C ASN A 174 -22.76 -17.42 -18.47
N LEU A 175 -23.20 -16.97 -17.30
CA LEU A 175 -22.35 -16.24 -16.35
C LEU A 175 -21.27 -17.13 -15.75
N GLU A 176 -21.58 -18.40 -15.47
CA GLU A 176 -20.60 -19.38 -15.01
C GLU A 176 -19.52 -19.64 -16.06
N LYS A 177 -19.92 -19.76 -17.34
CA LYS A 177 -18.98 -19.92 -18.45
C LYS A 177 -18.07 -18.71 -18.64
N GLN A 178 -18.62 -17.49 -18.59
CA GLN A 178 -17.83 -16.25 -18.64
C GLN A 178 -16.84 -16.14 -17.48
N LYS A 179 -17.26 -16.54 -16.27
CA LYS A 179 -16.40 -16.58 -15.09
C LYS A 179 -15.24 -17.56 -15.28
N GLU A 180 -15.49 -18.75 -15.83
CA GLU A 180 -14.43 -19.73 -16.13
C GLU A 180 -13.42 -19.21 -17.14
N GLU A 181 -13.87 -18.55 -18.22
CA GLU A 181 -12.99 -17.92 -19.21
C GLU A 181 -12.07 -16.87 -18.56
N VAL A 182 -12.63 -15.96 -17.75
CA VAL A 182 -11.86 -14.93 -17.05
C VAL A 182 -10.86 -15.53 -16.05
N VAL A 183 -11.22 -16.62 -15.37
CA VAL A 183 -10.31 -17.34 -14.46
C VAL A 183 -9.16 -17.99 -15.25
N LEU A 184 -9.43 -18.49 -16.46
CA LEU A 184 -8.41 -19.07 -17.32
C LEU A 184 -7.43 -17.99 -17.80
N GLU A 185 -7.93 -16.87 -18.31
CA GLU A 185 -7.12 -15.72 -18.74
C GLU A 185 -6.26 -15.18 -17.59
N LYS A 186 -6.81 -15.09 -16.38
CA LYS A 186 -6.05 -14.70 -15.18
C LYS A 186 -4.89 -15.66 -14.91
N LYS A 187 -5.12 -16.97 -15.00
CA LYS A 187 -4.05 -17.98 -14.79
C LYS A 187 -2.97 -17.91 -15.87
N GLU A 188 -3.32 -17.58 -17.10
CA GLU A 188 -2.35 -17.38 -18.18
C GLU A 188 -1.50 -16.12 -17.95
N LYS A 189 -2.13 -14.99 -17.63
CA LYS A 189 -1.42 -13.75 -17.28
C LYS A 189 -0.53 -13.91 -16.03
N GLU A 190 -0.96 -14.67 -15.02
CA GLU A 190 -0.12 -14.98 -13.86
C GLU A 190 1.11 -15.82 -14.22
N LYS A 191 1.01 -16.73 -15.19
CA LYS A 191 2.16 -17.49 -15.71
C LYS A 191 3.11 -16.59 -16.49
N GLU A 192 2.60 -15.70 -17.32
CA GLU A 192 3.39 -14.70 -18.04
C GLU A 192 4.12 -13.77 -17.07
N SER A 193 3.44 -13.22 -16.05
CA SER A 193 4.03 -12.40 -14.99
C SER A 193 5.19 -13.13 -14.28
N LYS A 194 4.97 -14.39 -13.87
CA LYS A 194 6.03 -15.20 -13.25
C LYS A 194 7.23 -15.45 -14.15
N SER A 195 7.03 -15.51 -15.47
CA SER A 195 8.12 -15.67 -16.44
C SER A 195 8.90 -14.36 -16.65
N LEU A 196 8.19 -13.22 -16.66
CA LEU A 196 8.74 -11.87 -16.70
C LEU A 196 9.54 -11.57 -15.44
N ASP A 197 9.04 -11.91 -14.25
CA ASP A 197 9.74 -11.73 -12.96
C ASP A 197 11.07 -12.48 -12.93
N LYS A 198 11.11 -13.72 -13.45
CA LYS A 198 12.36 -14.48 -13.59
C LYS A 198 13.33 -13.80 -14.56
N SER A 199 12.82 -13.21 -15.64
CA SER A 199 13.63 -12.48 -16.63
C SER A 199 14.20 -11.18 -16.03
N ILE A 200 13.37 -10.43 -15.29
CA ILE A 200 13.77 -9.22 -14.54
C ILE A 200 14.84 -9.59 -13.52
N HIS A 201 14.61 -10.60 -12.68
CA HIS A 201 15.57 -11.03 -11.67
C HIS A 201 16.91 -11.49 -12.27
N THR A 202 16.88 -12.08 -13.46
CA THR A 202 18.10 -12.45 -14.19
C THR A 202 18.82 -11.21 -14.74
N ARG A 203 18.08 -10.20 -15.23
CA ARG A 203 18.66 -8.93 -15.68
C ARG A 203 19.21 -8.11 -14.51
N GLU A 204 18.52 -8.06 -13.38
CA GLU A 204 19.00 -7.41 -12.14
C GLU A 204 20.32 -8.03 -11.66
N ARG A 205 20.43 -9.36 -11.69
CA ARG A 205 21.70 -10.04 -11.39
C ARG A 205 22.80 -9.64 -12.38
N LYS A 206 22.48 -9.55 -13.67
CA LYS A 206 23.43 -9.04 -14.67
C LYS A 206 23.82 -7.59 -14.42
N VAL A 207 22.89 -6.71 -14.05
CA VAL A 207 23.18 -5.32 -13.68
C VAL A 207 24.11 -5.27 -12.48
N LYS A 208 23.84 -6.04 -11.41
CA LYS A 208 24.74 -6.13 -10.25
C LYS A 208 26.13 -6.61 -10.60
N VAL A 209 26.25 -7.61 -11.49
CA VAL A 209 27.55 -8.09 -11.98
C VAL A 209 28.25 -6.99 -12.78
N LEU A 210 27.55 -6.33 -13.70
CA LEU A 210 28.11 -5.22 -14.48
C LEU A 210 28.50 -4.03 -13.60
N ASP A 211 27.75 -3.72 -12.55
CA ASP A 211 28.09 -2.67 -11.58
C ASP A 211 29.34 -3.04 -10.77
N ASN A 212 29.47 -4.30 -10.37
CA ASN A 212 30.68 -4.79 -9.71
C ASN A 212 31.89 -4.73 -10.67
N ASP A 213 31.72 -5.15 -11.92
CA ASP A 213 32.76 -5.07 -12.95
C ASP A 213 33.13 -3.61 -13.25
N LEU A 214 32.14 -2.72 -13.31
CA LEU A 214 32.31 -1.29 -13.52
C LEU A 214 32.97 -0.64 -12.30
N GLN A 215 32.65 -1.05 -11.07
CA GLN A 215 33.37 -0.65 -9.86
C GLN A 215 34.80 -1.19 -9.88
N GLU A 216 35.04 -2.43 -10.29
CA GLU A 216 36.38 -2.99 -10.39
C GLU A 216 37.21 -2.25 -11.44
N LEU A 217 36.60 -1.89 -12.58
CA LEU A 217 37.21 -1.07 -13.61
C LEU A 217 37.42 0.38 -13.15
N LYS A 218 36.47 1.00 -12.44
CA LYS A 218 36.63 2.31 -11.81
C LYS A 218 37.73 2.28 -10.75
N ASN A 219 37.84 1.21 -9.97
CA ASN A 219 38.91 0.99 -8.98
C ASN A 219 40.26 0.75 -9.65
N LYS A 220 40.31 0.00 -10.76
CA LYS A 220 41.51 -0.13 -11.59
C LYS A 220 41.90 1.22 -12.17
N ILE A 221 40.96 1.97 -12.74
CA ILE A 221 41.18 3.35 -13.22
C ILE A 221 41.67 4.23 -12.08
N ASN A 222 41.06 4.20 -10.89
CA ASN A 222 41.48 4.96 -9.72
C ASN A 222 42.86 4.52 -9.21
N SER A 223 43.22 3.24 -9.37
CA SER A 223 44.58 2.74 -9.08
C SER A 223 45.61 3.18 -10.12
N PHE A 224 45.18 3.46 -11.35
CA PHE A 224 46.01 4.06 -12.41
C PHE A 224 45.99 5.59 -12.39
N LYS A 225 44.96 6.21 -11.80
CA LYS A 225 44.89 7.65 -11.55
C LYS A 225 45.91 7.96 -10.46
N THR A 226 46.96 8.65 -10.86
CA THR A 226 47.98 9.19 -9.94
C THR A 226 47.43 10.27 -9.01
N TYR A 227 46.13 10.59 -9.09
CA TYR A 227 45.52 11.80 -8.54
C TYR A 227 43.98 11.70 -8.43
N PHE A 228 43.39 12.20 -7.34
CA PHE A 228 41.94 12.37 -7.20
C PHE A 228 41.40 13.37 -8.23
N ILE A 229 40.53 12.94 -9.14
CA ILE A 229 39.75 13.84 -9.99
C ILE A 229 38.33 13.77 -9.43
N PRO A 230 37.78 14.85 -8.83
CA PRO A 230 36.38 14.91 -8.49
C PRO A 230 35.59 14.52 -9.73
N ASN A 231 34.53 13.76 -9.56
CA ASN A 231 33.80 13.15 -10.68
C ASN A 231 33.00 14.22 -11.47
N MET A 232 33.63 15.29 -11.97
CA MET A 232 33.04 16.49 -12.59
C MET A 232 32.10 16.18 -13.76
N ASN A 233 32.21 15.01 -14.40
CA ASN A 233 31.31 14.61 -15.47
C ASN A 233 29.99 14.00 -14.99
N GLU A 234 29.88 13.58 -13.72
CA GLU A 234 28.59 13.31 -13.05
C GLU A 234 27.96 14.61 -12.51
N PHE A 235 28.64 15.77 -12.62
CA PHE A 235 28.11 17.08 -12.16
C PHE A 235 27.17 17.70 -13.18
N ASN A 236 27.21 17.26 -14.44
CA ASN A 236 26.20 17.61 -15.44
C ASN A 236 24.97 16.72 -15.28
N GLY A 237 24.27 16.96 -14.17
CA GLY A 237 23.02 16.33 -13.81
C GLY A 237 23.21 14.87 -13.40
N HIS A 238 22.49 14.48 -12.36
CA HIS A 238 21.68 13.29 -12.56
C HIS A 238 21.02 13.47 -13.93
N SER A 239 21.44 12.71 -14.94
CA SER A 239 20.65 12.48 -16.13
C SER A 239 19.43 11.70 -15.67
N GLN A 240 18.57 12.43 -14.96
CA GLN A 240 17.21 12.12 -14.60
C GLN A 240 16.52 11.91 -15.93
N GLY A 241 16.37 10.66 -16.33
CA GLY A 241 15.56 10.34 -17.50
C GLY A 241 14.17 10.87 -17.25
N ASN A 242 13.74 11.93 -17.94
CA ASN A 242 12.37 12.46 -17.96
C ASN A 242 11.59 12.45 -16.62
N SER A 243 12.24 12.54 -15.46
CA SER A 243 11.53 12.50 -14.18
C SER A 243 10.89 13.85 -13.91
N LYS A 244 9.60 13.83 -13.60
CA LYS A 244 8.80 15.02 -13.34
C LYS A 244 9.31 15.76 -12.10
N LEU A 245 9.68 17.04 -12.24
CA LEU A 245 9.97 17.90 -11.09
C LEU A 245 8.67 18.33 -10.40
N ILE A 246 8.66 18.26 -9.08
CA ILE A 246 7.53 18.64 -8.22
C ILE A 246 7.95 19.86 -7.41
N THR A 247 7.20 20.95 -7.51
CA THR A 247 7.38 22.15 -6.69
C THR A 247 6.24 22.25 -5.68
N VAL A 248 6.54 22.77 -4.49
CA VAL A 248 5.60 22.91 -3.37
C VAL A 248 5.72 24.30 -2.76
N ASP A 249 4.60 24.86 -2.32
CA ASP A 249 4.51 26.27 -1.91
C ASP A 249 4.76 26.50 -0.41
N ASN A 250 4.55 25.49 0.43
CA ASN A 250 4.72 25.60 1.88
C ASN A 250 5.39 24.35 2.48
N LEU A 251 5.83 24.51 3.73
CA LEU A 251 6.62 23.51 4.44
C LEU A 251 5.84 22.23 4.76
N ASN A 252 4.55 22.33 5.11
CA ASN A 252 3.73 21.14 5.39
C ASN A 252 3.56 20.30 4.12
N ASP A 253 3.31 20.94 2.98
CA ASP A 253 3.21 20.28 1.68
C ASP A 253 4.55 19.66 1.26
N THR A 254 5.68 20.29 1.59
CA THR A 254 7.02 19.68 1.44
C THR A 254 7.12 18.37 2.22
N ILE A 255 6.79 18.36 3.51
CA ILE A 255 6.91 17.16 4.35
C ILE A 255 5.97 16.05 3.88
N VAL A 256 4.71 16.38 3.54
CA VAL A 256 3.74 15.42 3.00
C VAL A 256 4.23 14.87 1.66
N SER A 257 4.80 15.70 0.79
CA SER A 257 5.35 15.27 -0.50
C SER A 257 6.56 14.35 -0.31
N ILE A 258 7.46 14.65 0.62
CA ILE A 258 8.58 13.76 0.98
C ILE A 258 8.03 12.41 1.47
N GLN A 259 7.05 12.42 2.38
CA GLN A 259 6.45 11.19 2.92
C GLN A 259 5.83 10.32 1.81
N ARG A 260 5.11 10.93 0.87
CA ARG A 260 4.52 10.24 -0.30
C ARG A 260 5.59 9.71 -1.26
N LEU A 261 6.59 10.53 -1.57
CA LEU A 261 7.68 10.13 -2.46
C LEU A 261 8.50 8.97 -1.87
N LEU A 262 8.78 8.96 -0.57
CA LEU A 262 9.45 7.84 0.11
C LEU A 262 8.68 6.52 -0.06
N TYR A 263 7.34 6.58 -0.07
CA TYR A 263 6.51 5.39 -0.24
C TYR A 263 6.51 4.89 -1.69
N HIS A 264 6.33 5.79 -2.65
CA HIS A 264 6.15 5.44 -4.07
C HIS A 264 7.46 5.30 -4.86
N TYR A 265 8.59 5.77 -4.33
CA TYR A 265 9.88 5.69 -5.02
C TYR A 265 10.31 4.23 -5.26
N GLU A 266 10.49 3.86 -6.54
CA GLU A 266 10.92 2.52 -7.00
C GLU A 266 10.12 1.34 -6.39
N ASN A 267 8.88 1.58 -5.93
CA ASN A 267 8.04 0.61 -5.20
C ASN A 267 8.71 0.03 -3.93
N GLU A 268 9.62 0.78 -3.28
CA GLU A 268 10.23 0.35 -2.02
C GLU A 268 9.24 0.35 -0.84
N GLY A 269 8.15 1.13 -0.92
CA GLY A 269 7.06 1.10 0.06
C GLY A 269 7.46 1.57 1.46
N LEU A 270 8.38 2.53 1.56
CA LEU A 270 8.84 3.02 2.86
C LEU A 270 7.76 3.87 3.54
N VAL A 271 7.29 3.41 4.69
CA VAL A 271 6.27 4.09 5.50
C VAL A 271 6.92 4.72 6.71
N TYR A 272 6.77 6.04 6.85
CA TYR A 272 7.23 6.80 8.01
C TYR A 272 6.10 7.69 8.53
N LYS A 273 6.09 7.98 9.85
CA LYS A 273 5.18 9.01 10.41
C LYS A 273 5.60 10.38 9.89
N TYR A 274 4.61 11.25 9.66
CA TYR A 274 4.83 12.66 9.32
C TYR A 274 5.85 13.32 10.25
N ASP A 275 5.70 13.13 11.57
CA ASP A 275 6.57 13.71 12.59
C ASP A 275 8.05 13.30 12.46
N VAL A 276 8.33 12.06 12.01
CA VAL A 276 9.70 11.59 11.77
C VAL A 276 10.33 12.34 10.60
N ILE A 277 9.60 12.48 9.49
CA ILE A 277 10.07 13.21 8.30
C ILE A 277 10.23 14.69 8.61
N ASN A 278 9.28 15.28 9.33
CA ASN A 278 9.31 16.67 9.75
C ASN A 278 10.55 16.97 10.63
N LYS A 279 10.76 16.19 11.69
CA LYS A 279 11.95 16.26 12.55
C LYS A 279 13.24 16.13 11.75
N PHE A 280 13.30 15.17 10.82
CA PHE A 280 14.48 14.91 10.00
C PHE A 280 14.82 16.08 9.09
N TYR A 281 13.84 16.54 8.30
CA TYR A 281 13.98 17.65 7.37
C TYR A 281 14.46 18.92 8.10
N LYS A 282 13.83 19.27 9.23
CA LYS A 282 14.19 20.49 9.97
C LYS A 282 15.55 20.40 10.62
N ALA A 283 15.90 19.27 11.22
CA ALA A 283 17.20 19.08 11.83
C ALA A 283 18.34 19.20 10.81
N ILE A 284 18.13 18.72 9.58
CA ILE A 284 19.04 18.94 8.45
C ILE A 284 19.06 20.41 8.04
N ALA A 285 17.90 21.06 7.95
CA ALA A 285 17.79 22.47 7.56
C ALA A 285 18.67 23.41 8.42
N ILE A 286 18.71 23.18 9.73
CA ILE A 286 19.47 24.00 10.69
C ILE A 286 20.91 23.50 10.96
N ASP A 287 21.48 22.67 10.09
CA ASP A 287 22.83 22.07 10.21
C ASP A 287 23.06 21.43 11.58
N GLN A 288 22.27 20.43 11.94
CA GLN A 288 22.50 19.61 13.13
C GLN A 288 22.95 18.22 12.75
N ILE A 289 23.79 17.61 13.61
CA ILE A 289 24.08 16.18 13.47
C ILE A 289 22.78 15.46 13.80
N VAL A 290 22.21 14.74 12.84
CA VAL A 290 21.01 13.94 13.07
C VAL A 290 21.42 12.52 13.40
N LEU A 291 20.90 11.95 14.48
CA LEU A 291 21.13 10.56 14.84
C LEU A 291 19.82 9.78 14.74
N LEU A 292 19.76 8.85 13.80
CA LEU A 292 18.63 7.95 13.63
C LEU A 292 18.81 6.72 14.51
N SER A 293 17.88 6.50 15.43
CA SER A 293 17.93 5.43 16.43
C SER A 293 16.76 4.49 16.24
N GLY A 294 16.97 3.18 16.31
CA GLY A 294 15.87 2.23 16.31
C GLY A 294 16.33 0.79 16.04
N PRO A 295 15.44 -0.21 16.23
CA PRO A 295 15.72 -1.59 15.90
C PRO A 295 16.23 -1.80 14.48
N SER A 296 16.91 -2.92 14.22
CA SER A 296 17.25 -3.31 12.85
C SER A 296 16.00 -3.45 11.99
N GLY A 297 16.08 -3.09 10.71
CA GLY A 297 14.95 -3.17 9.78
C GLY A 297 13.92 -2.03 9.86
N THR A 298 14.10 -1.00 10.69
CA THR A 298 13.18 0.16 10.73
C THR A 298 13.41 1.22 9.64
N GLY A 299 14.23 0.90 8.63
CA GLY A 299 14.46 1.79 7.48
C GLY A 299 15.31 3.03 7.77
N LYS A 300 16.18 3.02 8.80
CA LYS A 300 17.05 4.17 9.14
C LYS A 300 17.94 4.59 7.97
N SER A 301 18.71 3.65 7.42
CA SER A 301 19.62 3.91 6.29
C SER A 301 18.85 4.13 4.99
N SER A 302 17.69 3.47 4.82
CA SER A 302 16.81 3.65 3.65
C SER A 302 16.22 5.07 3.57
N LEU A 303 15.81 5.65 4.70
CA LEU A 303 15.32 7.04 4.77
C LEU A 303 16.35 8.02 4.20
N VAL A 304 17.60 7.90 4.66
CA VAL A 304 18.68 8.82 4.27
C VAL A 304 19.02 8.63 2.78
N ASN A 305 19.17 7.37 2.34
CA ASN A 305 19.44 7.03 0.95
C ASN A 305 18.38 7.61 0.00
N GLN A 306 17.10 7.35 0.27
CA GLN A 306 16.03 7.78 -0.61
C GLN A 306 15.85 9.29 -0.62
N ILE A 307 16.10 10.00 0.49
CA ILE A 307 16.04 11.46 0.51
C ILE A 307 16.98 12.08 -0.53
N GLY A 308 18.17 11.51 -0.73
CA GLY A 308 19.08 11.94 -1.80
C GLY A 308 18.61 11.64 -3.22
N LYS A 309 17.65 10.72 -3.38
CA LYS A 309 17.09 10.35 -4.69
C LYS A 309 15.83 11.15 -5.03
N ILE A 310 14.99 11.41 -4.02
CA ILE A 310 13.67 12.05 -4.20
C ILE A 310 13.72 13.58 -4.11
N ILE A 311 14.76 14.16 -3.51
CA ILE A 311 14.91 15.62 -3.39
C ILE A 311 15.98 16.09 -4.37
N ASN A 312 15.63 17.06 -5.21
CA ASN A 312 16.57 17.67 -6.15
C ASN A 312 17.71 18.35 -5.40
N LYS A 313 18.91 18.32 -5.97
CA LYS A 313 20.13 18.94 -5.39
C LYS A 313 20.51 18.42 -4.00
N PHE A 314 20.02 17.25 -3.61
CA PHE A 314 20.50 16.53 -2.43
C PHE A 314 21.39 15.38 -2.89
N LYS A 315 22.60 15.28 -2.34
CA LYS A 315 23.53 14.19 -2.61
C LYS A 315 23.87 13.48 -1.31
N VAL A 316 23.74 12.16 -1.28
CA VAL A 316 23.97 11.36 -0.09
C VAL A 316 25.23 10.53 -0.24
N HIS A 317 26.12 10.62 0.74
CA HIS A 317 27.38 9.89 0.83
C HIS A 317 27.30 8.87 1.96
N HIS A 318 27.18 7.58 1.60
CA HIS A 318 27.10 6.49 2.58
C HIS A 318 28.48 6.00 2.99
N ILE A 319 28.75 6.00 4.29
CA ILE A 319 30.05 5.65 4.85
C ILE A 319 29.81 4.65 5.99
N ALA A 320 30.19 3.40 5.75
CA ALA A 320 30.05 2.33 6.73
C ALA A 320 31.15 2.43 7.79
N VAL A 321 30.76 2.71 9.03
CA VAL A 321 31.70 2.76 10.16
C VAL A 321 32.18 1.35 10.49
N GLN A 322 33.50 1.19 10.65
CA GLN A 322 34.07 -0.10 11.00
C GLN A 322 34.29 -0.21 12.51
N SER A 323 34.10 -1.41 13.06
CA SER A 323 34.33 -1.68 14.49
C SER A 323 35.80 -1.47 14.91
N SER A 324 36.73 -1.50 13.96
CA SER A 324 38.16 -1.28 14.19
C SER A 324 38.55 0.20 14.27
N TRP A 325 37.63 1.13 14.02
CA TRP A 325 37.94 2.55 14.06
C TRP A 325 38.24 2.99 15.50
N THR A 326 39.40 3.59 15.69
CA THR A 326 39.93 3.99 17.00
C THR A 326 40.39 5.43 17.05
N ASP A 327 40.62 6.09 15.91
CA ASP A 327 41.07 7.48 15.88
C ASP A 327 40.59 8.27 14.66
N VAL A 328 41.00 9.53 14.56
CA VAL A 328 40.57 10.47 13.52
C VAL A 328 41.09 10.07 12.13
N GLN A 329 42.20 9.35 12.03
CA GLN A 329 42.77 8.93 10.75
C GLN A 329 41.91 7.85 10.07
N ASP A 330 41.19 7.05 10.85
CA ASP A 330 40.20 6.12 10.29
C ASP A 330 39.08 6.85 9.53
N LEU A 331 38.77 8.07 9.96
CA LEU A 331 37.73 8.92 9.35
C LEU A 331 38.29 9.86 8.29
N LEU A 332 39.41 10.53 8.53
CA LEU A 332 39.96 11.54 7.60
C LEU A 332 41.01 10.98 6.65
N GLY A 333 41.68 9.90 7.03
CA GLY A 333 42.91 9.45 6.39
C GLY A 333 44.14 10.11 7.00
N PHE A 334 45.27 10.01 6.29
CA PHE A 334 46.54 10.54 6.76
C PHE A 334 47.47 10.95 5.61
N PHE A 335 48.37 11.89 5.90
CA PHE A 335 49.43 12.27 4.97
C PHE A 335 50.61 11.30 5.09
N ASN A 336 51.04 10.71 3.97
CA ASN A 336 52.26 9.92 3.87
C ASN A 336 53.46 10.81 3.46
N PRO A 337 54.41 11.10 4.36
CA PRO A 337 55.52 11.99 4.06
C PRO A 337 56.53 11.44 3.05
N ILE A 338 56.66 10.11 2.95
CA ILE A 338 57.60 9.44 2.05
C ILE A 338 57.10 9.55 0.62
N GLN A 339 55.81 9.27 0.41
CA GLN A 339 55.16 9.35 -0.90
C GLN A 339 54.70 10.78 -1.25
N ARG A 340 54.77 11.72 -0.29
CA ARG A 340 54.19 13.08 -0.39
C ARG A 340 52.76 13.07 -0.93
N LYS A 341 51.94 12.15 -0.41
CA LYS A 341 50.57 11.96 -0.84
C LYS A 341 49.64 11.87 0.37
N TYR A 342 48.45 12.43 0.24
CA TYR A 342 47.39 12.21 1.22
C TYR A 342 46.65 10.92 0.89
N ILE A 343 46.55 10.01 1.86
CA ILE A 343 45.76 8.79 1.76
C ILE A 343 44.41 9.14 2.39
N SER A 344 43.45 9.54 1.55
CA SER A 344 42.11 9.94 1.97
C SER A 344 41.20 8.74 2.19
N THR A 345 40.06 8.99 2.82
CA THR A 345 38.95 8.07 3.00
C THR A 345 37.75 8.58 2.20
N SER A 346 36.74 7.72 1.99
CA SER A 346 35.48 8.11 1.36
C SER A 346 34.79 9.28 2.07
N PHE A 347 35.02 9.41 3.38
CA PHE A 347 34.50 10.51 4.17
C PHE A 347 35.16 11.85 3.79
N LEU A 348 36.49 11.90 3.71
CA LEU A 348 37.18 13.12 3.31
C LEU A 348 36.90 13.43 1.84
N ASP A 349 36.85 12.42 0.98
CA ASP A 349 36.50 12.58 -0.44
C ASP A 349 35.11 13.20 -0.62
N ALA A 350 34.12 12.79 0.18
CA ALA A 350 32.78 13.40 0.18
C ALA A 350 32.79 14.88 0.61
N LEU A 351 33.62 15.25 1.59
CA LEU A 351 33.80 16.65 1.97
C LEU A 351 34.47 17.46 0.87
N VAL A 352 35.48 16.89 0.21
CA VAL A 352 36.13 17.51 -0.95
C VAL A 352 35.11 17.71 -2.06
N GLU A 353 34.29 16.71 -2.38
CA GLU A 353 33.25 16.82 -3.40
C GLU A 353 32.28 17.97 -3.09
N ALA A 354 31.79 18.04 -1.84
CA ALA A 354 30.87 19.11 -1.41
C ALA A 354 31.47 20.52 -1.57
N LYS A 355 32.79 20.67 -1.43
CA LYS A 355 33.50 21.94 -1.64
C LYS A 355 33.44 22.40 -3.11
N TYR A 356 33.46 21.46 -4.05
CA TYR A 356 33.42 21.74 -5.49
C TYR A 356 32.00 21.67 -6.08
N ASP A 357 31.00 21.31 -5.27
CA ASP A 357 29.58 21.27 -5.62
C ASP A 357 28.72 22.10 -4.65
N PRO A 358 28.91 23.43 -4.58
CA PRO A 358 28.19 24.28 -3.63
C PRO A 358 26.69 24.38 -3.91
N GLU A 359 26.24 23.98 -5.11
CA GLU A 359 24.84 23.99 -5.54
C GLU A 359 24.06 22.76 -5.09
N CYS A 360 24.69 21.82 -4.38
CA CYS A 360 24.01 20.67 -3.78
C CYS A 360 24.17 20.67 -2.26
N ILE A 361 23.18 20.14 -1.54
CA ILE A 361 23.32 19.75 -0.13
C ILE A 361 23.91 18.34 -0.07
N HIS A 362 25.08 18.21 0.55
CA HIS A 362 25.78 16.94 0.72
C HIS A 362 25.46 16.35 2.09
N ILE A 363 24.66 15.29 2.13
CA ILE A 363 24.36 14.54 3.36
C ILE A 363 25.38 13.42 3.50
N ILE A 364 26.26 13.52 4.49
CA ILE A 364 27.20 12.46 4.84
C ILE A 364 26.54 11.56 5.89
N CYS A 365 26.20 10.34 5.48
CA CYS A 365 25.57 9.33 6.31
C CYS A 365 26.61 8.34 6.86
N LEU A 366 26.91 8.45 8.15
CA LEU A 366 27.72 7.47 8.89
C LEU A 366 26.82 6.31 9.32
N ASP A 367 26.88 5.21 8.58
CA ASP A 367 26.07 4.03 8.85
C ASP A 367 26.67 3.23 10.01
N GLU A 368 25.79 2.81 10.93
CA GLU A 368 26.13 2.12 12.18
C GLU A 368 27.22 2.86 12.98
N MET A 369 27.02 4.18 13.13
CA MET A 369 27.97 5.13 13.71
C MET A 369 28.52 4.67 15.06
N ASN A 370 27.72 3.97 15.86
CA ASN A 370 28.08 3.49 17.20
C ASN A 370 28.70 2.08 17.25
N LEU A 371 29.10 1.47 16.14
CA LEU A 371 29.96 0.28 16.14
C LEU A 371 31.32 0.53 16.78
N ALA A 372 31.83 1.75 16.59
CA ALA A 372 33.05 2.24 17.23
C ALA A 372 32.75 3.36 18.23
N HIS A 373 33.72 3.71 19.07
CA HIS A 373 33.59 4.83 19.99
C HIS A 373 33.58 6.15 19.20
N ILE A 374 32.39 6.69 18.94
CA ILE A 374 32.17 7.89 18.12
C ILE A 374 33.08 9.05 18.52
N GLU A 375 33.27 9.27 19.83
CA GLU A 375 34.12 10.35 20.31
C GLU A 375 35.57 10.25 19.88
N TYR A 376 36.09 9.08 19.55
CA TYR A 376 37.50 8.92 19.21
C TYR A 376 37.74 9.34 17.77
N TYR A 377 37.05 8.70 16.82
CA TYR A 377 37.23 8.99 15.40
C TYR A 377 36.56 10.30 14.95
N PHE A 378 35.47 10.71 15.61
CA PHE A 378 34.73 11.93 15.26
C PHE A 378 35.14 13.16 16.10
N SER A 379 36.16 13.03 16.97
CA SER A 379 36.61 14.09 17.91
C SER A 379 36.86 15.44 17.23
N SER A 380 37.62 15.45 16.12
CA SER A 380 37.93 16.67 15.37
C SER A 380 36.67 17.39 14.90
N PHE A 381 35.67 16.66 14.41
CA PHE A 381 34.39 17.24 13.97
C PHE A 381 33.61 17.86 15.13
N LEU A 382 33.54 17.16 16.27
CA LEU A 382 32.85 17.68 17.45
C LEU A 382 33.47 18.98 17.96
N SER A 383 34.79 19.12 17.82
CA SER A 383 35.53 20.31 18.24
C SER A 383 35.32 21.48 17.27
N VAL A 384 35.47 21.25 15.96
CA VAL A 384 35.34 22.35 14.97
C VAL A 384 33.93 22.89 14.88
N ARG A 385 32.91 22.06 15.15
CA ARG A 385 31.50 22.51 15.22
C ARG A 385 31.20 23.43 16.40
N GLU A 386 32.12 23.63 17.34
CA GLU A 386 31.98 24.66 18.38
C GLU A 386 32.36 26.07 17.88
N LYS A 387 33.04 26.15 16.74
CA LYS A 387 33.46 27.41 16.12
C LYS A 387 32.37 27.96 15.21
N ASN A 388 32.46 29.25 14.91
CA ASN A 388 31.65 29.90 13.90
C ASN A 388 31.80 29.18 12.56
N VAL A 389 30.75 29.15 11.75
CA VAL A 389 30.71 28.44 10.45
C VAL A 389 31.97 28.67 9.59
N ASN A 390 32.45 29.90 9.49
CA ASN A 390 33.61 30.26 8.65
C ASN A 390 34.98 29.85 9.24
N GLU A 391 35.02 29.37 10.48
CA GLU A 391 36.23 28.95 11.20
C GLU A 391 36.30 27.43 11.39
N ARG A 392 35.34 26.69 10.84
CA ARG A 392 35.27 25.23 10.94
C ARG A 392 36.24 24.59 9.94
N TYR A 393 37.50 24.43 10.35
CA TYR A 393 38.53 23.76 9.54
C TYR A 393 39.10 22.53 10.25
N LEU A 394 39.47 21.52 9.46
CA LEU A 394 40.13 20.29 9.88
C LEU A 394 41.63 20.38 9.55
N ASP A 395 42.48 20.02 10.50
CA ASP A 395 43.92 19.93 10.27
C ASP A 395 44.24 18.55 9.68
N LEU A 396 44.65 18.53 8.40
CA LEU A 396 45.02 17.28 7.69
C LEU A 396 46.50 16.95 7.85
N TYR A 397 47.37 17.96 7.78
CA TYR A 397 48.82 17.86 7.98
C TYR A 397 49.45 19.25 8.17
N SER A 398 50.77 19.33 8.32
CA SER A 398 51.48 20.58 8.61
C SER A 398 51.34 21.64 7.50
N LEU A 399 50.96 22.85 7.89
CA LEU A 399 50.92 24.01 7.00
C LEU A 399 52.28 24.31 6.33
N ARG A 400 53.40 23.95 6.99
CA ARG A 400 54.74 24.07 6.41
C ARG A 400 54.89 23.22 5.14
N ILE A 401 54.44 21.97 5.19
CA ILE A 401 54.49 21.04 4.06
C ILE A 401 53.59 21.55 2.93
N TYR A 402 52.39 22.03 3.27
CA TYR A 402 51.47 22.62 2.29
C TYR A 402 52.10 23.79 1.54
N ASN A 403 52.73 24.72 2.25
CA ASN A 403 53.38 25.87 1.63
C ASN A 403 54.58 25.46 0.74
N GLU A 404 55.34 24.44 1.14
CA GLU A 404 56.44 23.89 0.34
C GLU A 404 55.92 23.27 -0.96
N VAL A 405 54.95 22.37 -0.86
CA VAL A 405 54.28 21.70 -1.98
C VAL A 405 53.64 22.70 -2.95
N LYS A 406 52.96 23.71 -2.42
CA LYS A 406 52.34 24.76 -3.21
C LYS A 406 53.36 25.57 -3.99
N ARG A 407 54.46 25.98 -3.35
CA ARG A 407 55.54 26.71 -4.03
C ARG A 407 56.15 25.87 -5.16
N GLU A 408 56.45 24.60 -4.87
CA GLU A 408 57.00 23.66 -5.85
C GLU A 408 56.06 23.48 -7.05
N LEU A 409 54.75 23.33 -6.81
CA LEU A 409 53.74 23.27 -7.87
C LEU A 409 53.73 24.52 -8.76
N LEU A 410 53.71 25.70 -8.15
CA LEU A 410 53.69 26.98 -8.87
C LEU A 410 54.96 27.17 -9.73
N GLU A 411 56.12 26.77 -9.21
CA GLU A 411 57.40 26.77 -9.92
C GLU A 411 57.38 25.81 -11.12
N LEU A 412 56.89 24.57 -10.93
CA LEU A 412 56.78 23.58 -12.01
C LEU A 412 55.85 24.04 -13.13
N LEU A 413 54.73 24.68 -12.80
CA LEU A 413 53.74 25.14 -13.77
C LEU A 413 54.06 26.51 -14.40
N GLY A 414 55.00 27.24 -13.81
CA GLY A 414 55.33 28.61 -14.19
C GLY A 414 54.12 29.55 -14.08
N ILE A 415 53.33 29.41 -13.02
CA ILE A 415 52.13 30.24 -12.77
C ILE A 415 52.18 30.86 -11.38
N SER A 416 51.47 31.96 -11.21
CA SER A 416 51.20 32.58 -9.91
C SER A 416 50.09 31.86 -9.15
N GLU A 417 50.03 32.09 -7.84
CA GLU A 417 48.95 31.56 -7.00
C GLU A 417 47.56 32.02 -7.46
N LYS A 418 47.44 33.28 -7.89
CA LYS A 418 46.19 33.83 -8.40
C LYS A 418 45.77 33.09 -9.68
N GLU A 419 46.71 32.86 -10.59
CA GLU A 419 46.44 32.09 -11.80
C GLU A 419 46.04 30.65 -11.49
N LEU A 420 46.63 30.00 -10.48
CA LEU A 420 46.22 28.64 -10.09
C LEU A 420 44.75 28.56 -9.64
N LEU A 421 44.23 29.63 -9.00
CA LEU A 421 42.83 29.71 -8.57
C LEU A 421 41.89 30.10 -9.72
N ASP A 422 42.37 30.94 -10.65
CA ASP A 422 41.57 31.46 -11.77
C ASP A 422 41.56 30.50 -12.98
N LEU A 423 42.54 29.62 -13.10
CA LEU A 423 42.64 28.63 -14.18
C LEU A 423 41.70 27.44 -13.90
N GLY A 424 40.89 27.10 -14.90
CA GLY A 424 40.12 25.85 -14.88
C GLY A 424 41.06 24.62 -14.87
N ILE A 425 40.58 23.52 -14.29
CA ILE A 425 41.32 22.25 -14.14
C ILE A 425 41.89 21.78 -15.49
N ASP A 426 41.13 21.91 -16.59
CA ASP A 426 41.58 21.49 -17.92
C ASP A 426 42.88 22.20 -18.36
N LYS A 427 42.99 23.50 -18.09
CA LYS A 427 44.20 24.29 -18.43
C LYS A 427 45.39 23.94 -17.54
N ILE A 428 45.11 23.60 -16.27
CA ILE A 428 46.13 23.11 -15.34
C ILE A 428 46.65 21.75 -15.84
N ASP A 429 45.76 20.86 -16.27
CA ASP A 429 46.10 19.55 -16.81
C ASP A 429 46.90 19.64 -18.11
N GLU A 430 46.56 20.56 -19.02
CA GLU A 430 47.37 20.84 -20.22
C GLU A 430 48.81 21.24 -19.85
N LYS A 431 48.96 22.17 -18.89
CA LYS A 431 50.27 22.58 -18.39
C LYS A 431 51.03 21.42 -17.77
N ILE A 432 50.40 20.62 -16.91
CA ILE A 432 51.00 19.43 -16.31
C ILE A 432 51.46 18.46 -17.41
N ASN A 433 50.61 18.15 -18.38
CA ASN A 433 50.91 17.19 -19.44
C ASN A 433 52.09 17.63 -20.34
N SER A 434 52.38 18.92 -20.42
CA SER A 434 53.55 19.47 -21.12
C SER A 434 54.89 19.22 -20.41
N LEU A 435 54.89 18.88 -19.11
CA LEU A 435 56.09 18.66 -18.31
C LEU A 435 56.82 17.35 -18.69
N LYS A 436 58.02 17.11 -18.14
CA LYS A 436 58.72 15.82 -18.24
C LYS A 436 58.05 14.79 -17.34
N LYS A 437 58.15 13.50 -17.67
CA LYS A 437 57.42 12.41 -16.96
C LYS A 437 57.56 12.47 -15.43
N GLY A 438 58.76 12.65 -14.88
CA GLY A 438 58.96 12.76 -13.43
C GLY A 438 58.28 13.99 -12.83
N ASP A 439 58.44 15.14 -13.48
CA ASP A 439 57.81 16.41 -13.06
C ASP A 439 56.27 16.34 -13.15
N ARG A 440 55.71 15.55 -14.08
CA ARG A 440 54.26 15.32 -14.18
C ARG A 440 53.70 14.63 -12.94
N GLU A 441 54.35 13.56 -12.48
CA GLU A 441 53.90 12.79 -11.32
C GLU A 441 53.96 13.65 -10.06
N THR A 442 55.06 14.40 -9.88
CA THR A 442 55.21 15.36 -8.77
C THR A 442 54.19 16.50 -8.84
N ALA A 443 54.02 17.14 -10.00
CA ALA A 443 53.06 18.22 -10.18
C ALA A 443 51.63 17.76 -9.90
N ARG A 444 51.27 16.55 -10.33
CA ARG A 444 49.98 15.95 -9.99
C ARG A 444 49.85 15.74 -8.49
N GLY A 445 50.74 15.01 -7.83
CA GLY A 445 50.64 14.81 -6.37
C GLY A 445 50.55 16.14 -5.59
N ASN A 446 51.34 17.14 -6.00
CA ASN A 446 51.34 18.45 -5.38
C ASN A 446 50.02 19.21 -5.60
N LEU A 447 49.40 19.10 -6.78
CA LEU A 447 48.09 19.68 -7.05
C LEU A 447 47.02 19.18 -6.04
N GLU A 448 47.19 17.97 -5.49
CA GLU A 448 46.14 17.19 -4.80
C GLU A 448 46.00 17.75 -3.42
N LEU A 449 47.16 17.89 -2.82
CA LEU A 449 47.41 18.56 -1.57
C LEU A 449 47.00 20.04 -1.63
N VAL A 450 47.16 20.70 -2.77
CA VAL A 450 46.85 22.14 -2.89
C VAL A 450 45.35 22.39 -3.11
N LEU A 451 44.69 21.61 -3.95
CA LEU A 451 43.29 21.81 -4.31
C LEU A 451 42.34 21.07 -3.37
N TYR A 452 42.56 19.77 -3.19
CA TYR A 452 41.61 18.86 -2.54
C TYR A 452 41.93 18.66 -1.06
N TYR A 453 43.15 18.27 -0.74
CA TYR A 453 43.57 17.92 0.62
C TYR A 453 44.41 19.03 1.23
N GLN A 454 43.84 20.22 1.40
CA GLN A 454 44.57 21.34 2.00
C GLN A 454 44.93 21.04 3.46
N ALA A 455 46.12 21.49 3.92
CA ALA A 455 46.55 21.29 5.30
C ALA A 455 45.51 21.75 6.34
N LYS A 456 44.79 22.84 6.04
CA LYS A 456 43.59 23.26 6.76
C LYS A 456 42.39 23.17 5.82
N PHE A 457 41.63 22.10 5.95
CA PHE A 457 40.46 21.86 5.12
C PHE A 457 39.22 22.50 5.75
N ILE A 458 38.65 23.52 5.12
CA ILE A 458 37.42 24.16 5.60
C ILE A 458 36.23 23.26 5.29
N ILE A 459 35.40 22.97 6.30
CA ILE A 459 34.17 22.20 6.12
C ILE A 459 33.17 23.04 5.32
N PRO A 460 32.71 22.58 4.15
CA PRO A 460 31.75 23.32 3.33
C PRO A 460 30.40 23.54 4.04
N ARG A 461 29.77 24.70 3.82
CA ARG A 461 28.48 25.07 4.44
C ARG A 461 27.30 24.20 3.99
N ASN A 462 27.44 23.55 2.85
CA ASN A 462 26.45 22.69 2.23
C ASN A 462 26.50 21.23 2.72
N VAL A 463 27.37 20.90 3.68
CA VAL A 463 27.46 19.56 4.25
C VAL A 463 26.51 19.39 5.43
N ARG A 464 25.86 18.22 5.53
CA ARG A 464 25.00 17.80 6.64
C ARG A 464 25.42 16.41 7.11
N PHE A 465 25.33 16.15 8.41
CA PHE A 465 25.76 14.88 8.99
C PHE A 465 24.58 14.11 9.54
N VAL A 466 24.46 12.85 9.11
CA VAL A 466 23.49 11.90 9.64
C VAL A 466 24.25 10.67 10.14
N GLY A 467 23.90 10.16 11.31
CA GLY A 467 24.41 8.90 11.82
C GLY A 467 23.26 7.93 12.05
N THR A 468 23.37 6.69 11.60
CA THR A 468 22.44 5.63 12.01
C THR A 468 23.02 4.91 13.21
N LEU A 469 22.18 4.61 14.20
CA LEU A 469 22.58 3.93 15.42
C LEU A 469 21.96 2.55 15.47
N ASN A 470 22.80 1.54 15.70
CA ASN A 470 22.32 0.23 16.05
C ASN A 470 22.08 0.16 17.58
N MET A 471 21.05 -0.57 18.02
CA MET A 471 20.64 -0.67 19.44
C MET A 471 20.93 -2.04 20.06
N ASP A 472 21.62 -2.93 19.32
CA ASP A 472 21.98 -4.27 19.76
C ASP A 472 23.13 -4.27 20.79
N GLU A 473 23.34 -5.37 21.52
CA GLU A 473 24.35 -5.46 22.60
C GLU A 473 25.81 -5.29 22.14
N THR A 474 26.07 -5.37 20.84
CA THR A 474 27.41 -5.31 20.23
C THR A 474 27.95 -3.89 20.02
N VAL A 475 27.18 -2.86 20.37
CA VAL A 475 27.50 -1.45 20.07
C VAL A 475 28.11 -0.68 21.25
N LYS A 476 28.74 0.46 20.95
CA LYS A 476 29.29 1.36 21.97
C LYS A 476 28.22 2.35 22.46
N PRO A 477 28.21 2.67 23.77
CA PRO A 477 27.30 3.69 24.30
C PRO A 477 27.65 5.08 23.77
N LEU A 478 26.63 5.89 23.58
CA LEU A 478 26.80 7.29 23.21
C LEU A 478 27.28 8.11 24.39
N SER A 479 28.26 8.97 24.14
CA SER A 479 28.74 9.88 25.16
C SER A 479 27.84 11.11 25.31
N PRO A 480 27.90 11.80 26.46
CA PRO A 480 27.22 13.08 26.64
C PRO A 480 27.62 14.14 25.61
N LYS A 481 28.88 14.11 25.09
CA LYS A 481 29.34 15.09 24.09
C LYS A 481 28.65 14.88 22.73
N ILE A 482 28.44 13.63 22.33
CA ILE A 482 27.71 13.32 21.09
C ILE A 482 26.24 13.71 21.23
N ILE A 483 25.61 13.30 22.34
CA ILE A 483 24.20 13.58 22.62
C ILE A 483 23.95 15.10 22.66
N ASP A 484 24.86 15.88 23.26
CA ASP A 484 24.71 17.33 23.33
C ASP A 484 24.67 18.01 21.94
N ARG A 485 25.40 17.46 20.97
CA ARG A 485 25.59 18.04 19.62
C ARG A 485 24.68 17.42 18.55
N SER A 486 23.87 16.43 18.91
CA SER A 486 23.04 15.66 17.98
C SER A 486 21.55 15.78 18.25
N PHE A 487 20.74 15.78 17.20
CA PHE A 487 19.29 15.71 17.24
C PHE A 487 18.89 14.25 16.99
N ILE A 488 18.32 13.61 18.01
CA ILE A 488 18.08 12.16 17.97
C ILE A 488 16.65 11.90 17.55
N ILE A 489 16.46 11.14 16.48
CA ILE A 489 15.15 10.76 15.97
C ILE A 489 15.01 9.25 16.13
N ALA A 490 14.01 8.82 16.90
CA ALA A 490 13.72 7.43 17.14
C ALA A 490 12.75 6.88 16.07
N LEU A 491 13.19 5.88 15.32
CA LEU A 491 12.39 5.09 14.39
C LEU A 491 12.00 3.77 15.07
N ASN A 492 10.76 3.70 15.53
CA ASN A 492 10.18 2.47 16.09
C ASN A 492 9.25 1.83 15.05
N HIS A 493 8.84 0.58 15.29
CA HIS A 493 7.76 -0.02 14.53
C HIS A 493 6.49 0.83 14.66
N LEU A 494 5.76 0.95 13.55
CA LEU A 494 4.58 1.79 13.46
C LEU A 494 3.37 1.02 14.00
N ASP A 495 2.82 1.46 15.13
CA ASP A 495 1.56 0.90 15.66
C ASP A 495 0.39 1.15 14.71
N ASP A 496 0.45 2.25 13.95
CA ASP A 496 -0.57 2.72 13.01
C ASP A 496 -0.16 2.51 11.54
N TYR A 497 0.60 1.44 11.28
CA TYR A 497 1.21 1.18 9.97
C TYR A 497 0.17 1.14 8.85
N GLU A 498 -0.90 0.36 9.01
CA GLU A 498 -1.90 0.12 7.96
C GLU A 498 -2.67 1.39 7.59
N ASN A 499 -2.97 2.27 8.55
CA ASN A 499 -3.69 3.51 8.27
C ASN A 499 -2.80 4.50 7.49
N ILE A 500 -1.56 4.72 7.95
CA ILE A 500 -0.60 5.58 7.23
C ILE A 500 -0.35 5.03 5.83
N LYS A 501 -0.17 3.71 5.72
CA LYS A 501 0.02 3.04 4.44
C LYS A 501 -1.17 3.24 3.51
N SER A 502 -2.40 3.03 3.98
CA SER A 502 -3.61 3.23 3.18
C SER A 502 -3.73 4.67 2.67
N GLU A 503 -3.44 5.66 3.52
CA GLU A 503 -3.42 7.07 3.11
C GLU A 503 -2.38 7.34 2.01
N LEU A 504 -1.19 6.72 2.11
CA LEU A 504 -0.13 6.86 1.11
C LEU A 504 -0.48 6.15 -0.21
N GLU A 505 -1.14 4.99 -0.15
CA GLU A 505 -1.63 4.25 -1.32
C GLU A 505 -2.69 5.04 -2.11
N GLU A 506 -3.61 5.70 -1.41
CA GLU A 506 -4.64 6.55 -2.04
C GLU A 506 -4.03 7.81 -2.69
N ASN A 507 -2.93 8.33 -2.15
CA ASN A 507 -2.31 9.58 -2.58
C ASN A 507 -1.00 9.33 -3.36
N TYR A 508 -1.13 8.81 -4.57
CA TYR A 508 0.00 8.55 -5.47
C TYR A 508 0.82 9.82 -5.82
N LEU A 509 2.14 9.74 -5.67
CA LEU A 509 3.06 10.80 -6.07
C LEU A 509 4.38 10.21 -6.58
N GLU A 510 4.75 10.54 -7.82
CA GLU A 510 6.01 10.14 -8.44
C GLU A 510 6.69 11.36 -9.06
N GLY A 511 8.02 11.42 -8.94
CA GLY A 511 8.83 12.53 -9.43
C GLY A 511 9.95 12.86 -8.45
N ILE A 512 10.53 14.05 -8.63
CA ILE A 512 11.61 14.55 -7.79
C ILE A 512 11.22 15.91 -7.26
N LEU A 513 11.27 16.05 -5.94
CA LEU A 513 10.89 17.25 -5.22
C LEU A 513 11.96 18.31 -5.38
N ASP A 514 11.62 19.42 -6.02
CA ASP A 514 12.48 20.58 -6.14
C ASP A 514 12.25 21.53 -4.97
N ILE A 515 13.31 21.80 -4.20
CA ILE A 515 13.26 22.66 -3.02
C ILE A 515 14.36 23.73 -3.10
N ASN A 516 14.09 24.89 -2.50
CA ASN A 516 15.10 25.94 -2.41
C ASN A 516 16.17 25.61 -1.36
N ILE A 517 17.33 25.16 -1.82
CA ILE A 517 18.49 24.84 -0.97
C ILE A 517 19.11 26.07 -0.30
N GLU A 518 18.87 27.30 -0.80
CA GLU A 518 19.42 28.51 -0.19
C GLU A 518 18.89 28.70 1.24
N GLN A 519 17.64 28.29 1.48
CA GLN A 519 17.03 28.29 2.82
C GLN A 519 17.83 27.45 3.81
N PHE A 520 18.41 26.32 3.37
CA PHE A 520 19.26 25.49 4.23
C PHE A 520 20.56 26.21 4.62
N MET A 521 21.09 27.08 3.76
CA MET A 521 22.29 27.88 4.07
C MET A 521 21.99 29.02 5.02
N GLU A 522 20.81 29.64 4.87
CA GLU A 522 20.30 30.72 5.73
C GLU A 522 19.99 30.20 7.14
N TYR A 523 19.20 29.12 7.26
CA TYR A 523 18.82 28.54 8.54
C TYR A 523 20.02 28.00 9.33
N ALA A 524 21.06 27.53 8.64
CA ALA A 524 22.30 27.09 9.26
C ALA A 524 23.17 28.26 9.76
N ASP A 525 22.95 29.50 9.30
CA ASP A 525 23.78 30.65 9.66
C ASP A 525 23.74 30.91 11.18
N ASP A 526 24.90 31.16 11.77
CA ASP A 526 25.01 31.46 13.20
C ASP A 526 24.58 32.89 13.55
N ASN A 527 24.47 33.76 12.54
CA ASN A 527 24.06 35.16 12.68
C ASN A 527 22.59 35.40 12.27
N ILE A 528 21.81 34.34 12.04
CA ILE A 528 20.39 34.49 11.70
C ILE A 528 19.67 35.31 12.77
N ILE A 529 18.88 36.30 12.33
CA ILE A 529 18.09 37.16 13.21
C ILE A 529 16.88 36.36 13.65
N ILE A 530 16.80 36.07 14.95
CA ILE A 530 15.68 35.35 15.56
C ILE A 530 14.80 36.34 16.30
N ASP A 531 13.49 36.29 16.01
CA ASP A 531 12.44 37.10 16.64
C ASP A 531 12.49 36.98 18.18
N GLU A 532 12.18 38.06 18.89
CA GLU A 532 12.08 38.06 20.35
C GLU A 532 11.04 37.06 20.86
N ASN A 533 9.91 36.91 20.16
CA ASN A 533 8.87 35.94 20.53
C ASN A 533 9.41 34.50 20.51
N ILE A 534 10.24 34.15 19.52
CA ILE A 534 10.86 32.82 19.42
C ILE A 534 11.84 32.61 20.57
N LYS A 535 12.61 33.65 20.93
CA LYS A 535 13.54 33.57 22.08
C LYS A 535 12.80 33.38 23.40
N ASP A 536 11.66 34.03 23.56
CA ASP A 536 10.81 33.89 24.74
C ASP A 536 10.19 32.51 24.82
N MET A 537 9.68 31.98 23.72
CA MET A 537 9.20 30.59 23.65
C MET A 537 10.33 29.59 23.97
N ALA A 538 11.52 29.77 23.40
CA ALA A 538 12.69 28.96 23.73
C ALA A 538 13.06 29.05 25.22
N ASN A 539 12.99 30.24 25.82
CA ASN A 539 13.21 30.45 27.25
C ASN A 539 12.21 29.66 28.11
N GLU A 540 10.93 29.65 27.74
CA GLU A 540 9.90 28.89 28.44
C GLU A 540 10.18 27.38 28.38
N PHE A 541 10.55 26.87 27.21
CA PHE A 541 10.92 25.46 27.05
C PHE A 541 12.12 25.10 27.92
N ILE A 542 13.15 25.95 27.93
CA ILE A 542 14.35 25.76 28.75
C ILE A 542 14.00 25.76 30.25
N LYS A 543 13.14 26.68 30.72
CA LYS A 543 12.69 26.72 32.14
C LYS A 543 12.02 25.42 32.57
N ILE A 544 11.24 24.79 31.68
CA ILE A 544 10.63 23.48 31.98
C ILE A 544 11.72 22.42 32.11
N THR A 545 12.76 22.46 31.27
CA THR A 545 13.89 21.52 31.33
C THR A 545 14.82 21.75 32.52
N ASP A 546 14.92 22.97 33.05
CA ASP A 546 15.69 23.29 34.26
C ASP A 546 15.17 22.53 35.50
N LYS A 547 13.93 22.04 35.48
CA LYS A 547 13.43 21.13 36.52
C LYS A 547 14.26 19.85 36.62
N LEU A 548 14.97 19.45 35.56
CA LEU A 548 15.84 18.27 35.52
C LEU A 548 17.28 18.55 35.97
N ASN A 549 17.59 19.73 36.54
CA ASN A 549 18.95 20.16 36.87
C ASN A 549 19.71 19.23 37.84
N ILE A 550 19.01 18.40 38.61
CA ILE A 550 19.60 17.45 39.54
C ILE A 550 20.12 16.18 38.81
N ILE A 551 19.66 15.95 37.58
CA ILE A 551 20.13 14.84 36.74
C ILE A 551 21.37 15.32 35.98
N PRO A 552 22.54 14.65 36.16
CA PRO A 552 23.76 15.02 35.47
C PRO A 552 23.56 15.05 33.94
N ASN A 553 24.12 16.06 33.27
CA ASN A 553 24.05 16.27 31.82
C ASN A 553 22.66 16.54 31.21
N ALA A 554 21.57 16.46 31.98
CA ALA A 554 20.22 16.73 31.49
C ALA A 554 19.99 18.21 31.14
N ARG A 555 20.70 19.11 31.84
CA ARG A 555 20.61 20.56 31.61
C ARG A 555 21.09 20.94 30.22
N LEU A 556 20.33 21.81 29.56
CA LEU A 556 20.75 22.45 28.31
C LEU A 556 21.81 23.51 28.58
N ASN A 557 22.88 23.50 27.80
CA ASN A 557 23.86 24.57 27.77
C ASN A 557 23.47 25.66 26.76
N GLY A 558 24.27 26.72 26.65
CA GLY A 558 24.04 27.79 25.68
C GLY A 558 23.97 27.31 24.22
N ARG A 559 24.59 26.17 23.88
CA ARG A 559 24.48 25.57 22.54
C ARG A 559 23.12 24.93 22.32
N GLY A 560 22.64 24.16 23.30
CA GLY A 560 21.30 23.58 23.29
C GLY A 560 20.23 24.66 23.12
N ARG A 561 20.42 25.82 23.77
CA ARG A 561 19.56 27.00 23.60
C ARG A 561 19.55 27.51 22.15
N LYS A 562 20.73 27.86 21.58
CA LYS A 562 20.82 28.34 20.20
C LYS A 562 20.18 27.37 19.20
N HIS A 563 20.38 26.07 19.43
CA HIS A 563 19.76 25.04 18.61
C HIS A 563 18.23 25.06 18.70
N ILE A 564 17.67 25.15 19.91
CA ILE A 564 16.22 25.24 20.10
C ILE A 564 15.65 26.49 19.42
N GLU A 565 16.31 27.64 19.57
CA GLU A 565 15.91 28.89 18.92
C GLU A 565 15.88 28.73 17.39
N LYS A 566 16.93 28.15 16.79
CA LYS A 566 16.95 27.84 15.34
C LYS A 566 15.87 26.84 14.93
N TYR A 567 15.64 25.80 15.73
CA TYR A 567 14.63 24.78 15.43
C TYR A 567 13.22 25.37 15.43
N ILE A 568 12.86 26.16 16.46
CA ILE A 568 11.58 26.86 16.55
C ILE A 568 11.42 27.83 15.35
N ASN A 569 12.49 28.52 14.95
CA ASN A 569 12.44 29.46 13.83
C ASN A 569 12.09 28.82 12.47
N VAL A 570 12.36 27.52 12.30
CA VAL A 570 11.98 26.77 11.10
C VAL A 570 10.68 25.97 11.33
N GLU A 571 10.22 25.86 12.58
CA GLU A 571 9.03 25.11 12.95
C GLU A 571 7.77 25.99 12.89
N GLN A 572 6.78 25.53 12.13
CA GLN A 572 5.50 26.24 11.89
C GLN A 572 4.33 25.53 12.59
N ALA A 573 4.60 24.46 13.33
CA ALA A 573 3.61 23.75 14.12
C ALA A 573 3.18 24.53 15.39
N GLU A 574 2.12 24.06 16.05
CA GLU A 574 1.70 24.60 17.34
C GLU A 574 2.74 24.34 18.43
N ASP A 575 2.89 25.27 19.38
CA ASP A 575 3.90 25.25 20.44
C ASP A 575 4.02 23.90 21.17
N GLY A 576 2.89 23.23 21.43
CA GLY A 576 2.86 21.93 22.07
C GLY A 576 3.53 20.82 21.26
N VAL A 577 3.38 20.85 19.93
CA VAL A 577 4.05 19.91 19.01
C VAL A 577 5.55 20.18 19.02
N ILE A 578 5.95 21.45 18.87
CA ILE A 578 7.37 21.85 18.86
C ILE A 578 8.06 21.42 20.16
N PHE A 579 7.40 21.67 21.30
CA PHE A 579 7.88 21.26 22.61
C PHE A 579 8.08 19.73 22.69
N ASN A 580 7.09 18.95 22.25
CA ASN A 580 7.17 17.49 22.21
C ASN A 580 8.36 16.99 21.38
N GLN A 581 8.60 17.59 20.21
CA GLN A 581 9.71 17.22 19.34
C GLN A 581 11.08 17.52 19.97
N ILE A 582 11.23 18.70 20.58
CA ILE A 582 12.47 19.10 21.25
C ILE A 582 12.74 18.21 22.47
N VAL A 583 11.73 17.96 23.30
CA VAL A 583 11.88 17.13 24.50
C VAL A 583 12.30 15.70 24.12
N SER A 584 11.60 15.08 23.18
CA SER A 584 11.90 13.73 22.71
C SER A 584 13.29 13.60 22.07
N SER A 585 13.71 14.61 21.30
CA SER A 585 14.90 14.50 20.43
C SER A 585 16.17 15.12 21.01
N LYS A 586 16.06 16.01 22.01
CA LYS A 586 17.21 16.69 22.64
C LYS A 586 17.32 16.53 24.15
N ILE A 587 16.20 16.38 24.87
CA ILE A 587 16.19 16.41 26.34
C ILE A 587 16.23 15.01 26.91
N LEU A 588 15.26 14.17 26.57
CA LEU A 588 15.18 12.79 27.06
C LEU A 588 16.45 11.98 26.79
N PRO A 589 17.14 12.10 25.64
CA PRO A 589 18.41 11.42 25.42
C PRO A 589 19.52 11.69 26.43
N ARG A 590 19.45 12.83 27.13
CA ARG A 590 20.43 13.24 28.14
C ARG A 590 20.14 12.68 29.52
N VAL A 591 18.95 12.13 29.74
CA VAL A 591 18.49 11.65 31.04
C VAL A 591 19.05 10.25 31.29
N LEU A 592 19.99 10.14 32.24
CA LEU A 592 20.59 8.88 32.69
C LEU A 592 20.80 8.89 34.21
N PHE A 593 20.13 7.99 34.93
CA PHE A 593 20.35 7.78 36.36
C PHE A 593 19.82 6.43 36.85
N ASN A 594 20.28 5.97 38.02
CA ASN A 594 19.79 4.76 38.66
C ASN A 594 18.46 5.04 39.38
N LYS A 595 17.47 4.14 39.26
CA LYS A 595 16.18 4.25 39.95
C LYS A 595 16.27 4.26 41.48
N SER A 596 17.37 3.79 42.05
CA SER A 596 17.64 3.88 43.50
C SER A 596 17.80 5.31 44.00
N ASP A 597 18.06 6.28 43.11
CA ASP A 597 18.12 7.70 43.44
C ASP A 597 16.70 8.27 43.51
N GLU A 598 16.07 8.17 44.69
CA GLU A 598 14.68 8.56 44.92
C GLU A 598 14.40 10.02 44.52
N LEU A 599 15.35 10.91 44.77
CA LEU A 599 15.21 12.33 44.50
C LEU A 599 15.18 12.60 42.99
N LYS A 600 16.10 12.00 42.22
CA LYS A 600 16.06 12.10 40.74
C LYS A 600 14.80 11.45 40.17
N LEU A 601 14.35 10.34 40.75
CA LEU A 601 13.14 9.64 40.32
C LEU A 601 11.88 10.51 40.51
N GLN A 602 11.73 11.14 41.68
CA GLN A 602 10.62 12.05 41.97
C GLN A 602 10.62 13.27 41.04
N VAL A 603 11.79 13.86 40.80
CA VAL A 603 11.95 14.99 39.87
C VAL A 603 11.56 14.60 38.45
N PHE A 604 12.00 13.42 37.98
CA PHE A 604 11.65 12.94 36.65
C PHE A 604 10.18 12.58 36.52
N GLN A 605 9.55 11.99 37.55
CA GLN A 605 8.11 11.76 37.58
C GLN A 605 7.31 13.07 37.50
N ASN A 606 7.70 14.09 38.27
CA ASN A 606 7.06 15.39 38.21
C ASN A 606 7.25 16.05 36.83
N PHE A 607 8.43 15.89 36.22
CA PHE A 607 8.66 16.34 34.85
C PHE A 607 7.68 15.66 33.88
N ILE A 608 7.55 14.33 33.91
CA ILE A 608 6.61 13.57 33.06
C ILE A 608 5.17 14.04 33.24
N ASN A 609 4.73 14.27 34.47
CA ASN A 609 3.35 14.70 34.75
C ASN A 609 3.03 16.08 34.14
N ASN A 610 4.05 16.94 34.01
CA ASN A 610 3.93 18.27 33.40
C ASN A 610 4.15 18.28 31.89
N LEU A 611 4.49 17.15 31.26
CA LEU A 611 4.58 17.06 29.81
C LEU A 611 3.18 17.04 29.18
N PRO A 612 2.97 17.73 28.04
CA PRO A 612 1.77 17.57 27.25
C PRO A 612 1.65 16.12 26.76
N GLU A 613 0.43 15.68 26.43
CA GLU A 613 0.26 14.37 25.80
C GLU A 613 0.96 14.34 24.43
N GLY A 614 1.46 13.16 24.05
CA GLY A 614 2.22 12.94 22.83
C GLY A 614 3.49 12.11 23.04
N ASP A 615 4.29 12.01 21.97
CA ASP A 615 5.46 11.13 21.86
C ASP A 615 6.48 11.35 23.00
N SER A 616 6.70 12.60 23.41
CA SER A 616 7.67 12.89 24.48
C SER A 616 7.26 12.28 25.83
N LYS A 617 5.97 12.34 26.17
CA LYS A 617 5.43 11.80 27.42
C LYS A 617 5.36 10.29 27.39
N GLU A 618 4.96 9.71 26.26
CA GLU A 618 4.97 8.25 26.05
C GLU A 618 6.39 7.69 26.17
N LYS A 619 7.36 8.32 25.50
CA LYS A 619 8.76 7.92 25.58
C LYS A 619 9.29 8.00 27.01
N ALA A 620 9.01 9.09 27.72
CA ALA A 620 9.44 9.26 29.10
C ALA A 620 8.77 8.25 30.07
N LYS A 621 7.49 7.93 29.87
CA LYS A 621 6.80 6.82 30.57
C LYS A 621 7.46 5.47 30.25
N GLY A 622 7.87 5.24 29.00
CA GLY A 622 8.64 4.06 28.59
C GLY A 622 9.99 3.97 29.31
N MET A 623 10.70 5.09 29.49
CA MET A 623 11.93 5.12 30.29
C MET A 623 11.68 4.73 31.75
N MET A 624 10.51 5.10 32.30
CA MET A 624 10.08 4.75 33.65
C MET A 624 9.74 3.27 33.84
N SER A 625 9.44 2.50 32.80
CA SER A 625 9.10 1.07 32.94
C SER A 625 10.34 0.18 33.16
N ARG A 626 11.54 0.70 32.91
CA ARG A 626 12.81 -0.06 32.97
C ARG A 626 13.21 -0.48 34.38
N LYS A 627 13.86 -1.62 34.56
CA LYS A 627 14.06 -2.21 35.91
C LYS A 627 15.04 -1.45 36.80
N ARG A 628 16.23 -1.08 36.32
CA ARG A 628 17.35 -0.59 37.16
C ARG A 628 17.74 0.86 36.90
N THR A 629 17.75 1.26 35.64
CA THR A 629 18.21 2.59 35.21
C THR A 629 17.14 3.28 34.39
N ILE A 630 16.97 4.58 34.63
CA ILE A 630 16.25 5.47 33.71
C ILE A 630 17.27 5.91 32.67
N GLN A 631 17.03 5.56 31.43
CA GLN A 631 17.84 5.94 30.28
C GLN A 631 16.96 6.01 29.04
N PHE A 632 17.42 6.72 28.01
CA PHE A 632 16.75 6.80 26.72
C PHE A 632 16.97 5.53 25.88
N TRP A 633 18.20 5.01 25.90
CA TRP A 633 18.70 3.91 25.07
C TRP A 633 18.39 2.53 25.67
N GLY A 634 17.90 1.57 24.89
CA GLY A 634 17.57 0.20 25.33
C GLY A 634 16.09 0.00 25.62
#